data_AF-W4K3F1-F1
#
_entry.id   AF-W4K3F1-F1
#
_cell.length_a   1.000
_cell.length_b   1.000
_cell.length_c   1.000
_cell.angle_alpha   90.00
_cell.angle_beta   90.00
_cell.angle_gamma   90.00
#
_symmetry.space_group_name_H-M   'P 1'
#
loop_
_entity.id
_entity.type
_entity.pdbx_description
1 polymer ?
#
loop_
_entity_poly.entity_id
_entity_poly.type
_entity_poly.pdbx_seq_one_letter_code
_entity_poly.pdbx_strand_id
1 'polypeptide(L)'
;PPGHSDRSLRLNNLANCLLPRFLQTGQHQDLEEAIELHREELSLRPLGHYDRPNSLNNLVYGLISRFEQTGQLHDLEEGIELHREALSLRAPGHPN
;
A
#
# COMPACT_ATOMS: atom_id res chain seq x y z
N PRO A 1 -18.85 -6.80 -4.67
CA PRO A 1 -19.47 -6.42 -5.97
C PRO A 1 -18.39 -6.16 -7.03
N PRO A 2 -18.63 -6.50 -8.30
CA PRO A 2 -17.62 -6.41 -9.38
C PRO A 2 -16.99 -5.01 -9.56
N GLY A 3 -17.71 -3.95 -9.21
CA GLY A 3 -17.23 -2.56 -9.33
C GLY A 3 -16.15 -2.15 -8.30
N HIS A 4 -16.04 -2.85 -7.17
CA HIS A 4 -14.98 -2.56 -6.18
C HIS A 4 -13.63 -3.08 -6.67
N SER A 5 -13.61 -4.21 -7.38
CA SER A 5 -12.41 -4.83 -7.91
C SER A 5 -11.74 -3.99 -9.00
N ASP A 6 -12.51 -3.44 -9.95
CA ASP A 6 -11.97 -2.56 -11.01
C ASP A 6 -11.43 -1.24 -10.45
N ARG A 7 -12.12 -0.64 -9.47
CA ARG A 7 -11.64 0.59 -8.81
C ARG A 7 -10.32 0.36 -8.07
N SER A 8 -10.21 -0.69 -7.24
CA SER A 8 -8.96 -1.01 -6.53
C SER A 8 -7.78 -1.21 -7.49
N LEU A 9 -8.00 -1.88 -8.62
CA LEU A 9 -6.95 -2.08 -9.63
C LEU A 9 -6.50 -0.76 -10.27
N ARG A 10 -7.43 0.14 -10.59
CA ARG A 10 -7.10 1.44 -11.17
C ARG A 10 -6.34 2.33 -10.19
N LEU A 11 -6.76 2.35 -8.92
CA LEU A 11 -6.05 3.08 -7.85
C LEU A 11 -4.62 2.57 -7.71
N ASN A 12 -4.43 1.26 -7.63
CA ASN A 12 -3.13 0.62 -7.58
C ASN A 12 -2.24 0.99 -8.77
N ASN A 13 -2.78 0.95 -9.99
CA ASN A 13 -2.03 1.25 -11.19
C ASN A 13 -1.57 2.71 -11.23
N LEU A 14 -2.44 3.65 -10.82
CA LEU A 14 -2.06 5.06 -10.72
C LEU A 14 -0.96 5.27 -9.68
N ALA A 15 -1.11 4.71 -8.47
CA ALA A 15 -0.10 4.80 -7.42
C ALA A 15 1.26 4.22 -7.86
N ASN A 16 1.25 3.09 -8.58
CA ASN A 16 2.45 2.47 -9.14
C ASN A 16 3.12 3.28 -10.25
N CYS A 17 2.42 4.23 -10.89
CA CYS A 17 3.04 5.18 -11.81
C CYS A 17 3.65 6.39 -11.09
N LEU A 18 3.04 6.81 -9.97
CA LEU A 18 3.49 7.96 -9.19
C LEU A 18 4.78 7.67 -8.41
N LEU A 19 4.93 6.48 -7.84
CA LEU A 19 6.13 6.10 -7.09
C LEU A 19 7.43 6.18 -7.90
N PRO A 20 7.55 5.60 -9.11
CA PRO A 20 8.73 5.79 -9.95
C PRO A 20 8.97 7.25 -10.34
N ARG A 21 7.90 8.03 -10.60
CA ARG A 21 8.02 9.46 -10.92
C ARG A 21 8.56 10.23 -9.72
N PHE A 22 8.10 9.94 -8.52
CA PHE A 22 8.65 10.46 -7.27
C PHE A 22 10.14 10.09 -7.14
N LEU A 23 10.51 8.82 -7.28
CA LEU A 23 11.90 8.37 -7.16
C LEU A 23 12.83 9.06 -8.16
N GLN A 24 12.33 9.39 -9.34
CA GLN A 24 13.10 10.09 -10.38
C GLN A 24 13.17 11.60 -10.17
N THR A 25 12.13 12.23 -9.64
CA THR A 25 11.98 13.71 -9.63
C THR A 25 12.07 14.33 -8.25
N GLY A 26 11.94 13.55 -7.18
CA GLY A 26 11.83 14.03 -5.80
C GLY A 26 10.53 14.77 -5.48
N GLN A 27 9.53 14.75 -6.36
CA GLN A 27 8.26 15.45 -6.13
C GLN A 27 7.45 14.78 -5.02
N HIS A 28 7.51 15.31 -3.80
CA HIS A 28 6.83 14.74 -2.63
C HIS A 28 5.31 14.59 -2.80
N GLN A 29 4.68 15.45 -3.61
CA GLN A 29 3.25 15.35 -3.93
C GLN A 29 2.89 14.00 -4.59
N ASP A 30 3.77 13.47 -5.45
CA ASP A 30 3.56 12.18 -6.11
C ASP A 30 3.57 11.04 -5.08
N LEU A 31 4.45 11.14 -4.09
CA LEU A 31 4.56 10.14 -3.02
C LEU A 31 3.34 10.21 -2.09
N GLU A 32 2.91 11.41 -1.71
CA GLU A 32 1.72 11.62 -0.89
C GLU A 32 0.47 11.08 -1.60
N GLU A 33 0.28 11.41 -2.88
CA GLU A 33 -0.83 10.91 -3.69
C GLU A 33 -0.78 9.37 -3.82
N ALA A 34 0.40 8.77 -4.04
CA ALA A 34 0.53 7.32 -4.10
C ALA A 34 0.14 6.64 -2.78
N ILE A 35 0.51 7.21 -1.63
CA ILE A 35 0.14 6.69 -0.31
C ILE A 35 -1.38 6.77 -0.11
N GLU A 36 -2.00 7.90 -0.45
CA GLU A 36 -3.46 8.07 -0.34
C GLU A 36 -4.23 7.08 -1.22
N LEU A 37 -3.77 6.86 -2.45
CA LEU A 37 -4.36 5.89 -3.37
C LEU A 37 -4.24 4.45 -2.86
N HIS A 38 -3.10 4.07 -2.27
CA HIS A 38 -2.93 2.75 -1.67
C HIS A 38 -3.79 2.58 -0.40
N ARG A 39 -4.01 3.63 0.38
CA ARG A 39 -4.98 3.61 1.51
C ARG A 39 -6.40 3.39 1.01
N GLU A 40 -6.80 4.10 -0.03
CA GLU A 40 -8.12 3.91 -0.64
C GLU A 40 -8.26 2.48 -1.20
N GLU A 41 -7.27 1.98 -1.93
CA GLU A 41 -7.23 0.59 -2.43
C GLU A 41 -7.42 -0.42 -1.30
N LEU A 42 -6.68 -0.26 -0.19
CA LEU A 42 -6.75 -1.14 0.98
C LEU A 42 -8.14 -1.08 1.64
N SER A 43 -8.77 0.09 1.69
CA SER A 43 -10.12 0.26 2.25
C SER A 43 -11.19 -0.49 1.45
N LEU A 44 -10.98 -0.67 0.14
CA LEU A 44 -11.87 -1.41 -0.75
C LEU A 44 -11.69 -2.94 -0.64
N ARG A 45 -10.64 -3.42 0.05
CA ARG A 45 -10.33 -4.84 0.23
C ARG A 45 -10.45 -5.23 1.70
N PRO A 46 -11.65 -5.61 2.19
CA PRO A 46 -11.87 -5.94 3.60
C PRO A 46 -11.05 -7.17 4.04
N LEU A 47 -11.00 -7.41 5.36
CA LEU A 47 -10.37 -8.60 5.93
C LEU A 47 -10.89 -9.88 5.25
N GLY A 48 -9.97 -10.79 4.89
CA GLY A 48 -10.27 -12.01 4.14
C GLY A 48 -10.33 -11.85 2.61
N HIS A 49 -10.24 -10.62 2.08
CA HIS A 49 -10.10 -10.42 0.63
C HIS A 49 -8.75 -10.97 0.14
N TYR A 50 -8.78 -11.78 -0.92
CA TYR A 50 -7.60 -12.47 -1.47
C TYR A 50 -6.42 -11.53 -1.77
N ASP A 51 -6.68 -10.38 -2.41
CA ASP A 51 -5.65 -9.39 -2.72
C ASP A 51 -5.30 -8.40 -1.59
N ARG A 52 -5.91 -8.52 -0.41
CA ARG A 52 -5.62 -7.59 0.71
C ARG A 52 -4.11 -7.55 1.05
N PRO A 53 -3.38 -8.68 1.14
CA PRO A 53 -1.94 -8.68 1.41
C PRO A 53 -1.11 -7.88 0.38
N ASN A 54 -1.53 -7.86 -0.88
CA ASN A 54 -0.82 -7.11 -1.92
C ASN A 54 -0.99 -5.59 -1.71
N SER A 55 -2.21 -5.13 -1.43
CA SER A 55 -2.46 -3.71 -1.07
C SER A 55 -1.73 -3.30 0.21
N LEU A 56 -1.63 -4.17 1.22
CA LEU A 56 -0.84 -3.90 2.43
C LEU A 56 0.63 -3.66 2.06
N ASN A 57 1.24 -4.54 1.25
CA ASN A 57 2.63 -4.38 0.84
C ASN A 57 2.87 -3.10 0.04
N ASN A 58 1.96 -2.73 -0.84
CA ASN A 58 2.09 -1.52 -1.65
C ASN A 58 2.00 -0.24 -0.79
N LEU A 59 1.08 -0.19 0.17
CA LEU A 59 1.00 0.91 1.13
C LEU A 59 2.29 1.02 1.95
N VAL A 60 2.80 -0.11 2.46
CA VAL A 60 4.05 -0.12 3.24
C VAL A 60 5.23 0.40 2.42
N TYR A 61 5.32 0.05 1.14
CA TYR A 61 6.37 0.55 0.26
C TYR A 61 6.36 2.09 0.13
N GLY A 62 5.17 2.69 -0.02
CA GLY A 62 5.02 4.15 0.00
C GLY A 62 5.42 4.77 1.35
N LEU A 63 5.01 4.17 2.47
CA LEU A 63 5.35 4.66 3.81
C LEU A 63 6.86 4.60 4.08
N ILE A 64 7.53 3.50 3.71
CA ILE A 64 8.99 3.37 3.82
C ILE A 64 9.68 4.43 2.96
N SER A 65 9.22 4.63 1.72
CA SER A 65 9.77 5.66 0.84
C SER A 65 9.65 7.07 1.45
N ARG A 66 8.55 7.37 2.16
CA ARG A 66 8.37 8.65 2.85
C ARG A 66 9.22 8.76 4.11
N PHE A 67 9.36 7.68 4.88
CA PHE A 67 10.26 7.62 6.02
C PHE A 67 11.72 7.88 5.60
N GLU A 68 12.20 7.25 4.53
CA GLU A 68 13.56 7.42 4.02
C GLU A 68 13.88 8.87 3.66
N GLN A 69 12.89 9.64 3.20
CA GLN A 69 13.06 11.06 2.87
C GLN A 69 12.92 12.00 4.06
N THR A 70 11.98 11.72 4.96
CA THR A 70 11.52 12.70 5.96
C THR A 70 11.93 12.35 7.38
N GLY A 71 12.33 11.10 7.64
CA GLY A 71 12.62 10.58 8.98
C GLY A 71 11.38 10.46 9.88
N GLN A 72 10.16 10.55 9.33
CA GLN A 72 8.92 10.47 10.10
C GLN A 72 8.71 9.05 10.65
N LEU A 73 9.04 8.85 11.93
CA LEU A 73 8.95 7.54 12.60
C LEU A 73 7.54 6.94 12.55
N HIS A 74 6.50 7.77 12.50
CA HIS A 74 5.13 7.32 12.38
C HIS A 74 4.88 6.43 11.15
N ASP A 75 5.51 6.75 10.01
CA ASP A 75 5.39 5.96 8.78
C ASP A 75 6.02 4.57 8.94
N LEU A 76 7.13 4.50 9.66
CA LEU A 76 7.81 3.24 9.94
C LEU A 76 6.99 2.38 10.92
N GLU A 77 6.44 2.98 11.96
CA GLU A 77 5.57 2.31 12.93
C GLU A 77 4.33 1.73 12.24
N GLU A 78 3.66 2.53 11.41
CA GLU A 78 2.52 2.07 10.62
C GLU A 78 2.92 0.95 9.65
N GLY A 79 4.06 1.09 8.95
CA GLY A 79 4.56 0.06 8.05
C GLY A 79 4.77 -1.30 8.74
N ILE A 80 5.28 -1.28 9.99
CA ILE A 80 5.46 -2.48 10.81
C ILE A 80 4.11 -3.12 11.16
N GLU A 81 3.11 -2.31 11.53
CA GLU A 81 1.76 -2.80 11.86
C GLU A 81 1.11 -3.48 10.65
N LEU A 82 1.17 -2.85 9.48
CA LEU A 82 0.61 -3.38 8.24
C LEU A 82 1.32 -4.68 7.79
N HIS A 83 2.65 -4.78 7.96
CA HIS A 83 3.36 -6.03 7.69
C HIS A 83 3.01 -7.15 8.68
N ARG A 84 2.79 -6.83 9.96
CA ARG A 84 2.27 -7.81 10.93
C ARG A 84 0.88 -8.29 10.55
N GLU A 85 0.01 -7.41 10.08
CA GLU A 85 -1.30 -7.78 9.55
C GLU A 85 -1.14 -8.74 8.36
N ALA A 86 -0.31 -8.39 7.38
CA ALA A 86 -0.07 -9.22 6.20
C ALA A 86 0.46 -10.63 6.56
N LEU A 87 1.33 -10.73 7.57
CA LEU A 87 1.81 -12.01 8.09
C LEU A 87 0.71 -12.82 8.78
N SER A 88 -0.16 -12.18 9.57
CA SER A 88 -1.27 -12.85 10.23
C SER A 88 -2.26 -13.46 9.24
N LEU A 89 -2.45 -12.83 8.08
CA LEU A 89 -3.29 -13.33 6.99
C LEU A 89 -2.68 -14.52 6.24
N ARG A 90 -1.36 -14.77 6.39
CA ARG A 90 -0.62 -15.87 5.76
C ARG A 90 -0.29 -17.02 6.72
N ALA A 91 -0.95 -17.10 7.88
CA ALA A 91 -0.68 -18.08 8.94
C ALA A 91 -0.65 -19.54 8.43
N PRO A 92 0.18 -20.42 9.07
CA PRO A 92 0.60 -21.72 8.54
C PRO A 92 -0.58 -22.70 8.47
N GLY A 93 -1.21 -22.79 7.31
CA GLY A 93 -2.43 -23.57 7.11
C GLY A 93 -3.25 -23.14 5.90
N HIS A 94 -2.99 -21.95 5.34
CA HIS A 94 -3.54 -21.59 4.04
C HIS A 94 -2.86 -22.39 2.92
N PRO A 95 -3.61 -23.18 2.12
CA PRO A 95 -3.07 -23.82 0.93
C PRO A 95 -2.68 -22.75 -0.09
N ASN A 96 -1.53 -22.95 -0.75
CA ASN A 96 -1.13 -22.20 -1.95
C ASN A 96 -2.11 -22.45 -3.09
#